data_AF-A0A9P1AIJ9-F1
#
_entry.id   AF-A0A9P1AIJ9-F1
#
_cell.length_a   1.000
_cell.length_b   1.000
_cell.length_c   1.000
_cell.angle_alpha   90.00
_cell.angle_beta   90.00
_cell.angle_gamma   90.00
#
_symmetry.space_group_name_H-M   'P 1'
#
loop_
_entity.id
_entity.type
_entity.pdbx_description
1 polymer ?
#
loop_
_entity_poly.entity_id
_entity_poly.type
_entity_poly.pdbx_seq_one_letter_code
_entity_poly.pdbx_strand_id
1 'polypeptide(L)' 'MTEFPLEPSLAKLIIMSTDFECSEEVLTIVAMLNVHNIFYWPKEKQDMTDQKKAKFQQLEGNHLTMLAVYN' A
#
# COMPACT_ATOMS: atom_id res chain seq x y z
N MET A 1 -21.28 0.16 9.71
CA MET A 1 -19.83 0.06 9.41
C MET A 1 -19.05 0.30 10.70
N THR A 2 -19.32 -0.51 11.72
CA THR A 2 -18.88 -0.27 13.12
C THR A 2 -18.05 -1.44 13.66
N GLU A 3 -17.85 -2.47 12.84
CA GLU A 3 -17.16 -3.71 13.19
C GLU A 3 -15.69 -3.72 12.77
N PHE A 4 -15.28 -2.80 11.87
CA PHE A 4 -13.90 -2.67 11.43
C PHE A 4 -13.22 -1.52 12.19
N PRO A 5 -12.03 -1.73 12.78
CA PRO A 5 -11.23 -0.67 13.42
C PRO A 5 -10.50 0.19 12.36
N LEU A 6 -11.20 0.54 11.28
CA LEU A 6 -10.69 1.23 10.10
C LEU A 6 -11.54 2.46 9.81
N GLU A 7 -10.96 3.43 9.14
CA GLU A 7 -11.72 4.57 8.59
C GLU A 7 -12.90 4.06 7.73
N PRO A 8 -14.10 4.66 7.85
CA PRO A 8 -15.31 4.17 7.18
C PRO A 8 -15.15 4.09 5.64
N SER A 9 -14.33 4.96 5.06
CA SER A 9 -13.99 4.94 3.64
C SER A 9 -13.18 3.70 3.24
N LEU A 10 -12.23 3.26 4.08
CA LEU A 10 -11.41 2.06 3.85
C LEU A 10 -12.22 0.78 4.10
N ALA A 11 -13.07 0.77 5.12
CA ALA A 11 -13.98 -0.35 5.36
C ALA A 11 -14.94 -0.57 4.17
N LYS A 12 -15.46 0.52 3.58
CA LYS A 12 -16.29 0.44 2.37
C LYS A 12 -15.50 -0.11 1.17
N LEU A 13 -14.25 0.29 1.02
CA LEU A 13 -13.37 -0.15 -0.07
C LEU A 13 -13.16 -1.67 -0.03
N ILE A 14 -12.88 -2.24 1.15
CA ILE A 14 -12.71 -3.70 1.33
C ILE A 14 -14.02 -4.46 1.04
N ILE A 15 -15.16 -3.92 1.45
CA ILE A 15 -16.44 -4.57 1.17
C ILE A 15 -16.70 -4.60 -0.34
N MET A 16 -16.50 -3.46 -1.02
CA MET A 16 -16.69 -3.37 -2.47
C MET A 16 -15.68 -4.20 -3.27
N SER A 17 -14.44 -4.37 -2.78
CA SER A 17 -13.44 -5.17 -3.50
C SER A 17 -13.80 -6.64 -3.62
N THR A 18 -14.71 -7.14 -2.77
CA THR A 18 -15.25 -8.50 -2.88
C THR A 18 -16.05 -8.69 -4.17
N ASP A 19 -16.77 -7.65 -4.64
CA ASP A 19 -17.53 -7.69 -5.89
C ASP A 19 -16.64 -7.64 -7.14
N PHE A 20 -15.40 -7.16 -6.99
CA PHE A 20 -14.41 -7.04 -8.08
C PHE A 20 -13.34 -8.15 -8.04
N GLU A 21 -13.46 -9.12 -7.13
CA GLU A 21 -12.51 -10.22 -6.93
C GLU A 21 -11.06 -9.79 -6.57
N CYS A 22 -10.79 -8.51 -6.31
CA CYS A 22 -9.48 -7.96 -5.90
C CYS A 22 -9.35 -7.78 -4.37
N SER A 23 -9.92 -8.70 -3.59
CA SER A 23 -10.02 -8.54 -2.14
C SER A 23 -8.66 -8.59 -1.42
N GLU A 24 -7.73 -9.42 -1.91
CA GLU A 24 -6.39 -9.62 -1.32
C GLU A 24 -5.49 -8.39 -1.54
N GLU A 25 -5.50 -7.85 -2.74
CA GLU A 25 -4.76 -6.66 -3.16
C GLU A 25 -5.22 -5.43 -2.36
N VAL A 26 -6.54 -5.25 -2.24
CA VAL A 26 -7.12 -4.14 -1.47
C VAL A 26 -6.81 -4.28 0.01
N LEU A 27 -6.87 -5.50 0.56
CA LEU A 27 -6.50 -5.74 1.96
C LEU A 27 -5.04 -5.37 2.22
N THR A 28 -4.14 -5.75 1.31
CA THR A 28 -2.72 -5.43 1.37
C THR A 28 -2.47 -3.92 1.34
N ILE A 29 -3.14 -3.20 0.42
CA ILE A 29 -3.04 -1.74 0.33
C ILE A 29 -3.55 -1.07 1.60
N VAL A 30 -4.68 -1.51 2.16
CA VAL A 30 -5.24 -0.95 3.40
C VAL A 30 -4.31 -1.23 4.59
N ALA A 31 -3.70 -2.42 4.66
CA ALA A 31 -2.71 -2.75 5.68
C ALA A 31 -1.49 -1.84 5.58
N MET A 32 -0.95 -1.66 4.37
CA MET A 32 0.21 -0.78 4.11
C MET A 32 -0.09 0.69 4.45
N LEU A 33 -1.30 1.17 4.20
CA LEU A 33 -1.72 2.53 4.56
C LEU A 33 -1.81 2.76 6.08
N ASN A 34 -2.11 1.73 6.86
CA ASN A 34 -2.20 1.82 8.33
C ASN A 34 -0.83 1.70 9.02
N VAL A 35 0.20 1.20 8.33
CA VAL A 35 1.56 1.10 8.87
C VAL A 35 2.30 2.43 8.68
N HIS A 36 2.89 2.96 9.75
CA HIS A 36 3.73 4.15 9.65
C HIS A 36 5.09 3.83 9.01
N ASN A 37 5.40 4.54 7.90
CA ASN A 37 6.71 4.60 7.24
C ASN A 37 7.26 3.26 6.69
N ILE A 38 6.72 2.82 5.55
CA ILE A 38 7.26 1.67 4.78
C ILE A 38 8.65 1.99 4.19
N PHE A 39 8.90 3.26 3.84
CA PHE A 39 10.15 3.67 3.20
C PHE A 39 11.10 4.31 4.20
N TYR A 40 12.21 3.62 4.50
CA TYR A 40 13.29 4.16 5.32
C TYR A 40 14.34 4.87 4.46
N TRP A 41 14.65 6.14 4.79
CA TRP A 41 15.61 6.97 4.07
C TRP A 41 16.84 7.31 4.92
N PRO A 42 17.92 6.50 4.84
CA PRO A 42 19.19 6.84 5.46
C PRO A 42 19.90 7.94 4.65
N LYS A 43 20.27 9.04 5.31
CA LYS A 43 20.97 10.18 4.67
C LYS A 43 22.30 9.80 4.01
N GLU A 44 23.00 8.79 4.52
CA GLU A 44 24.27 8.32 3.96
C GLU A 44 24.13 7.47 2.69
N LYS A 45 22.93 6.95 2.39
CA LYS A 45 22.69 6.01 1.28
C LYS A 45 21.42 6.36 0.49
N GLN A 46 21.17 7.64 0.29
CA GLN A 46 20.01 8.09 -0.50
C GLN A 46 20.05 7.51 -1.92
N ASP A 47 21.21 7.55 -2.58
CA ASP A 47 21.38 7.07 -3.96
C ASP A 47 21.00 5.58 -4.13
N MET A 48 21.43 4.73 -3.19
CA MET A 48 21.07 3.31 -3.17
C MET A 48 19.58 3.08 -2.84
N THR A 49 18.97 3.98 -2.06
CA THR A 49 17.57 3.89 -1.65
C THR A 49 16.65 4.30 -2.80
N ASP A 50 16.99 5.38 -3.51
CA ASP A 50 16.34 5.80 -4.76
C ASP A 50 16.40 4.69 -5.81
N GLN A 51 17.58 4.09 -6.02
CA GLN A 51 17.75 3.05 -7.01
C GLN A 51 16.92 1.78 -6.68
N LYS A 52 16.71 1.48 -5.39
CA LYS A 52 15.81 0.40 -4.97
C LYS A 52 14.35 0.79 -5.13
N LYS A 53 13.94 2.00 -4.75
CA LYS A 53 12.56 2.48 -4.93
C LYS A 53 12.16 2.53 -6.40
N ALA A 54 13.06 2.96 -7.28
CA ALA A 54 12.81 3.02 -8.72
C ALA A 54 12.45 1.65 -9.32
N LYS A 55 12.90 0.54 -8.72
CA LYS A 55 12.54 -0.81 -9.17
C LYS A 55 11.11 -1.21 -8.83
N PHE A 56 10.57 -0.71 -7.73
CA PHE A 56 9.22 -1.01 -7.26
C PHE A 56 8.21 0.07 -7.64
N GLN A 57 8.69 1.22 -8.15
CA GLN A 57 7.85 2.32 -8.56
C GLN A 57 7.03 1.93 -9.80
N GLN A 58 5.73 1.81 -9.61
CA GLN A 58 4.79 1.59 -10.70
C GLN A 58 4.28 2.92 -11.23
N LEU A 59 4.18 3.04 -12.57
CA LEU A 59 3.68 4.24 -13.24
C LEU A 59 2.19 4.44 -12.97
N GLU A 60 1.45 3.35 -12.72
CA GLU A 60 0.01 3.38 -12.43
C GLU A 60 -0.34 3.99 -11.07
N GLY A 61 0.62 4.14 -10.14
CA GLY A 61 0.44 4.96 -8.94
C GLY A 61 1.07 4.43 -7.65
N ASN A 62 0.93 5.23 -6.59
CA ASN A 62 1.55 4.95 -5.29
C ASN A 62 0.91 3.75 -4.56
N HIS A 63 -0.40 3.53 -4.71
CA HIS A 63 -1.06 2.36 -4.12
C HIS A 63 -0.59 1.04 -4.75
N LEU A 64 -0.37 1.03 -6.06
CA LEU A 64 0.21 -0.11 -6.78
C LEU A 64 1.68 -0.32 -6.44
N THR A 65 2.43 0.77 -6.26
CA THR A 65 3.81 0.72 -5.73
C THR A 65 3.86 0.08 -4.34
N MET A 66 2.91 0.40 -3.44
CA MET A 66 2.83 -0.24 -2.12
C MET A 66 2.52 -1.73 -2.20
N LEU A 67 1.68 -2.13 -3.15
CA LEU A 67 1.39 -3.54 -3.41
C LEU A 67 2.61 -4.28 -3.96
N ALA A 68 3.33 -3.67 -4.91
CA ALA A 68 4.57 -4.22 -5.47
C ALA A 68 5.74 -4.29 -4.47
N VAL A 69 5.67 -3.55 -3.36
CA VAL A 69 6.64 -3.66 -2.25
C VAL A 69 6.28 -4.79 -1.30
N TYR A 70 4.99 -5.13 -1.18
CA TYR A 70 4.53 -6.24 -0.34
C TYR A 70 4.75 -7.61 -1.00
N ASN A 71 4.47 -7.71 -2.30
CA ASN A 71 4.70 -8.90 -3.13
C ASN A 71 6.17 -9.06 -3.53
#